data_AF-A0A2L2Z8W5-F1
#
_entry.id   AF-A0A2L2Z8W5-F1
#
_cell.length_a   1.000
_cell.length_b   1.000
_cell.length_c   1.000
_cell.angle_alpha   90.00
_cell.angle_beta   90.00
_cell.angle_gamma   90.00
#
_symmetry.space_group_name_H-M   'P 1'
#
loop_
_entity.id
_entity.type
_entity.pdbx_description
1 polymer ?
#
loop_
_entity_poly.entity_id
_entity_poly.type
_entity_poly.pdbx_seq_one_letter_code
_entity_poly.pdbx_strand_id
1 'polypeptide(L)' 'MSDDQIDDAKAKFATDVKKILTKIGDYQILMGESSNPDCLFALLEYREISGGDESPIMFFF' A
#
# COMPACT_ATOMS: atom_id res chain seq x y z
N MET A 1 9.05 -5.04 20.59
CA MET A 1 8.28 -3.85 20.19
C MET A 1 7.88 -3.17 21.47
N SER A 2 8.37 -1.97 21.76
CA SER A 2 7.83 -1.18 22.87
C SER A 2 6.48 -0.58 22.48
N ASP A 3 5.67 -0.20 23.46
CA ASP A 3 4.35 0.40 23.22
C ASP A 3 4.47 1.66 22.34
N ASP A 4 5.51 2.48 22.56
CA ASP A 4 5.81 3.65 21.73
C ASP A 4 6.04 3.31 20.24
N GLN A 5 6.72 2.20 19.96
CA GLN A 5 6.97 1.75 18.57
C GLN A 5 5.69 1.27 17.91
N ILE A 6 4.80 0.64 18.68
CA ILE A 6 3.50 0.17 18.18
C ILE A 6 2.60 1.37 17.86
N ASP A 7 2.58 2.38 18.73
CA ASP A 7 1.73 3.54 18.53
C ASP A 7 2.21 4.45 17.39
N ASP A 8 3.54 4.60 17.22
CA ASP A 8 4.11 5.28 16.05
C ASP A 8 3.78 4.53 14.74
N ALA A 9 3.90 3.19 14.74
CA ALA A 9 3.55 2.36 13.59
C ALA A 9 2.06 2.48 13.22
N LYS A 10 1.14 2.46 14.21
CA LYS A 10 -0.29 2.67 13.99
C LYS A 10 -0.59 4.04 13.39
N ALA A 11 0.04 5.10 13.92
CA ALA A 11 -0.17 6.46 13.45
C ALA A 11 0.30 6.65 12.00
N LYS A 12 1.46 6.08 11.67
CA LYS A 12 2.00 6.11 10.30
C LYS A 12 1.13 5.31 9.34
N PHE A 13 0.74 4.09 9.72
CA PHE A 13 -0.16 3.26 8.92
C PHE A 13 -1.49 3.97 8.65
N ALA A 14 -2.13 4.55 9.67
CA ALA A 14 -3.38 5.29 9.50
C ALA A 14 -3.23 6.49 8.54
N THR A 15 -2.08 7.16 8.56
CA THR A 15 -1.79 8.28 7.66
C THR A 15 -1.60 7.81 6.22
N ASP A 16 -0.87 6.71 6.01
CA ASP A 16 -0.59 6.19 4.68
C ASP A 16 -1.83 5.54 4.05
N VAL A 17 -2.64 4.81 4.84
CA VAL A 17 -3.95 4.28 4.41
C VAL A 17 -4.88 5.42 3.97
N LYS A 18 -4.92 6.55 4.70
CA LYS A 18 -5.73 7.71 4.29
C LYS A 18 -5.32 8.25 2.93
N LYS A 19 -4.01 8.35 2.63
CA LYS A 19 -3.52 8.80 1.32
C LYS A 19 -3.93 7.85 0.20
N ILE A 20 -3.78 6.54 0.44
CA ILE A 20 -4.16 5.50 -0.52
C ILE A 20 -5.66 5.56 -0.81
N LEU A 21 -6.49 5.66 0.23
CA LEU A 21 -7.95 5.70 0.08
C LEU A 21 -8.43 6.86 -0.80
N THR A 22 -7.73 8.01 -0.80
CA THR A 22 -8.09 9.14 -1.68
C THR A 22 -7.91 8.85 -3.17
N LYS A 23 -7.10 7.84 -3.52
CA LYS A 23 -6.78 7.44 -4.90
C LYS A 23 -7.06 5.95 -5.13
N ILE A 24 -7.95 5.34 -4.34
CA ILE A 24 -8.15 3.89 -4.35
C ILE A 24 -8.56 3.35 -5.73
N GLY A 25 -9.24 4.17 -6.56
CA GLY A 25 -9.63 3.81 -7.91
C GLY A 25 -8.45 3.65 -8.89
N ASP A 26 -7.29 4.22 -8.58
CA ASP A 26 -6.08 4.13 -9.41
C ASP A 26 -5.23 2.89 -9.04
N TYR A 27 -5.50 2.26 -7.88
CA TYR A 27 -4.76 1.10 -7.41
C TYR A 27 -5.44 -0.21 -7.82
N GLN A 28 -4.64 -1.18 -8.27
CA GLN A 28 -5.08 -2.57 -8.35
C GLN A 28 -4.79 -3.28 -7.03
N ILE A 29 -5.84 -3.86 -6.42
CA ILE A 29 -5.71 -4.65 -5.19
C ILE A 29 -5.41 -6.10 -5.58
N LEU A 30 -4.23 -6.57 -5.22
CA LEU A 30 -3.78 -7.93 -5.49
C LEU A 30 -3.71 -8.73 -4.18
N MET A 31 -4.20 -9.97 -4.24
CA MET A 31 -4.07 -10.93 -3.15
C MET A 31 -2.91 -11.88 -3.44
N GLY A 32 -2.24 -12.35 -2.38
CA GLY A 32 -1.20 -13.37 -2.50
C GLY A 32 -1.74 -14.71 -3.00
N GLU A 33 -0.85 -15.65 -3.31
CA GLU A 33 -1.20 -16.97 -3.88
C GLU A 33 -2.19 -17.76 -3.02
N SER A 34 -2.18 -17.55 -1.69
CA SER A 34 -3.13 -18.17 -0.77
C SER A 34 -4.55 -17.61 -0.88
N SER A 35 -4.74 -16.48 -1.57
CA SER A 35 -6.01 -15.76 -1.73
C SER A 35 -6.76 -15.55 -0.41
N ASN A 36 -6.01 -15.41 0.69
CA ASN A 36 -6.60 -15.19 2.00
C ASN A 36 -7.02 -13.71 2.13
N PRO A 37 -8.32 -13.40 2.20
CA PRO A 37 -8.80 -12.02 2.33
C PRO A 37 -8.50 -11.40 3.70
N ASP A 38 -8.12 -12.21 4.70
CA ASP A 38 -7.69 -11.74 6.02
C ASP A 38 -6.17 -11.45 6.07
N CYS A 39 -5.43 -11.77 4.99
CA CYS A 39 -3.99 -11.52 4.89
C CYS A 39 -3.68 -10.19 4.17
N LEU A 40 -2.38 -9.87 4.09
CA LEU A 40 -1.85 -8.71 3.38
C LEU A 40 -2.43 -8.57 1.96
N PHE A 41 -2.94 -7.38 1.65
CA PHE A 41 -3.24 -6.96 0.28
C PHE A 41 -2.04 -6.19 -0.28
N ALA A 42 -1.65 -6.49 -1.52
CA ALA A 42 -0.68 -5.71 -2.26
C ALA A 42 -1.41 -4.66 -3.10
N LEU A 43 -0.92 -3.42 -3.08
CA LEU A 43 -1.46 -2.35 -3.92
C LEU A 43 -0.50 -2.05 -5.07
N LEU A 44 -0.99 -2.15 -6.29
CA LEU A 44 -0.21 -1.85 -7.49
C LEU A 44 -0.61 -0.48 -8.06
N GLU A 45 0.38 0.40 -8.20
CA GLU A 45 0.26 1.74 -8.82
C GLU A 45 1.16 1.77 -10.06
N TYR A 46 0.67 2.31 -11.17
CA TYR A 46 1.53 2.66 -12.30
C TYR A 46 1.89 4.12 -12.19
N ARG A 47 3.19 4.41 -12.10
CA ARG A 47 3.71 5.78 -12.00
C ARG A 47 4.61 6.09 -13.17
N GLU A 48 4.41 7.26 -13.76
CA GLU A 48 5.30 7.81 -14.76
C GLU A 48 6.67 8.13 -14.14
N ILE A 49 7.73 7.54 -14.69
CA ILE A 49 9.11 7.83 -14.33
C ILE A 49 9.72 8.79 -15.35
N SER A 50 10.78 9.49 -14.94
CA SER A 50 11.52 10.44 -15.77
C SER A 50 11.89 9.81 -17.13
N GLY A 51 11.21 10.23 -18.19
CA GLY A 51 11.38 9.68 -19.54
C GLY A 51 10.08 9.36 -20.26
N GLY A 52 8.93 9.40 -19.57
CA GLY A 52 7.61 9.10 -20.15
C GLY A 52 7.22 7.62 -20.11
N ASP A 53 8.06 6.78 -19.49
CA ASP A 53 7.77 5.37 -19.26
C ASP A 53 6.95 5.20 -17.97
N GLU A 54 5.94 4.34 -17.99
CA GLU A 54 5.20 3.95 -16.78
C GLU A 54 5.87 2.75 -16.11
N SER A 55 6.11 2.85 -14.80
CA SER A 55 6.64 1.75 -14.00
C SER A 55 5.63 1.25 -12.96
N PRO A 56 5.44 -0.07 -12.83
CA PRO A 56 4.63 -0.65 -11.78
C PRO A 56 5.35 -0.55 -10.42
N ILE A 57 4.67 0.02 -9.43
CA ILE A 57 5.11 0.11 -8.04
C ILE A 57 4.13 -0.68 -7.18
N MET A 58 4.64 -1.68 -6.46
CA MET A 58 3.85 -2.51 -5.57
C MET A 58 4.12 -2.15 -4.10
N PHE A 59 3.07 -1.82 -3.37
CA PHE A 59 3.12 -1.51 -1.94
C PHE A 59 2.69 -2.73 -1.11
N PHE A 60 3.43 -2.98 -0.04
CA PHE A 60 3.14 -3.97 1.00
C PHE A 60 3.07 -3.27 2.35
N PHE A 61 2.14 -3.67 3.20
CA PHE A 61 1.90 -3.06 4.51
C PHE A 61 1.95 -4.06 5.64
#